data_AF-A0A936TRL3-F1
#
_entry.id   AF-A0A936TRL3-F1
#
_cell.length_a   1.000
_cell.length_b   1.000
_cell.length_c   1.000
_cell.angle_alpha   90.00
_cell.angle_beta   90.00
_cell.angle_gamma   90.00
#
_symmetry.space_group_name_H-M   'P 1'
#
loop_
_entity.id
_entity.type
_entity.pdbx_description
1 polymer ?
#
loop_
_entity_poly.entity_id
_entity_poly.type
_entity_poly.pdbx_seq_one_letter_code
_entity_poly.pdbx_strand_id
1 'polypeptide(L)'
;MNDLNVGAIVSAVQKNCHISDAQFASDLTLCTFLLKMRELYRWEHDIPLTQDMPKSAVGDWMNERERLWETVETAPYEALPLPDASVDPFEVAAANRDLAPLGLVYSGGYGRSCKPHFFLGNLERQEERQGFKVYVAGCEFARDLDAPPGMMLDNTIFVRTESLKRWLWEKYEEWRWNRRNEAMGRAVARYGFERDPEAALEAMTRTETESVILHELGEARVGEILGEPWSSLLASLMRTRAEIVARAVRDLYADCLSTLPGLLERDDPAAIHFFFANFTGMRRKLFPELAAAYRKWVETGDPGALRTVVRDGLSRWSGVSADFLALHGRLGDAAGLQIEAWLDAIAPEH
;
A
#
# COMPACT_ATOMS: atom_id res chain seq x y z
N MET A 1 -14.86 28.78 -20.56
CA MET A 1 -14.24 27.65 -19.85
C MET A 1 -13.01 27.31 -20.65
N ASN A 2 -11.81 27.55 -20.12
CA ASN A 2 -10.59 27.07 -20.78
C ASN A 2 -10.67 25.54 -20.81
N ASP A 3 -10.63 24.95 -22.00
CA ASP A 3 -10.60 23.49 -22.13
C ASP A 3 -9.31 22.99 -21.47
N LEU A 4 -9.47 22.19 -20.42
CA LEU A 4 -8.38 21.61 -19.66
C LEU A 4 -7.69 20.55 -20.55
N ASN A 5 -6.42 20.76 -20.88
CA ASN A 5 -5.67 19.85 -21.74
C ASN A 5 -5.23 18.62 -20.95
N VAL A 6 -6.11 17.61 -20.85
CA VAL A 6 -5.85 16.36 -20.13
C VAL A 6 -4.57 15.69 -20.61
N GLY A 7 -4.29 15.70 -21.92
CA GLY A 7 -3.07 15.13 -22.48
C GLY A 7 -1.79 15.79 -21.95
N ALA A 8 -1.78 17.12 -21.84
CA ALA A 8 -0.66 17.85 -21.27
C ALA A 8 -0.44 17.54 -19.78
N ILE A 9 -1.53 17.36 -19.02
CA ILE A 9 -1.45 16.99 -17.59
C ILE A 9 -0.91 15.57 -17.45
N VAL A 10 -1.44 14.61 -18.23
CA VAL A 10 -0.93 13.23 -18.26
C VAL A 10 0.57 13.22 -18.54
N SER A 11 1.02 13.96 -19.56
CA SER A 11 2.45 14.07 -19.88
C SER A 11 3.29 14.67 -18.75
N ALA A 12 2.81 15.73 -18.09
CA ALA A 12 3.51 16.35 -16.97
C ALA A 12 3.63 15.40 -15.76
N VAL A 13 2.53 14.72 -15.41
CA VAL A 13 2.53 13.73 -14.32
C VAL A 13 3.47 12.57 -14.65
N GLN A 14 3.37 12.00 -15.85
CA GLN A 14 4.22 10.87 -16.26
C GLN A 14 5.71 11.25 -16.30
N LYS A 15 6.03 12.50 -16.67
CA LYS A 15 7.39 13.01 -16.60
C LYS A 15 7.89 13.09 -15.16
N ASN A 16 7.08 13.57 -14.22
CA ASN A 16 7.42 13.54 -12.80
C ASN A 16 7.64 12.11 -12.28
N CYS A 17 6.84 11.15 -12.74
CA CYS A 17 7.08 9.73 -12.46
C CYS A 17 8.46 9.27 -12.96
N HIS A 18 8.83 9.63 -14.20
CA HIS A 18 10.13 9.27 -14.76
C HIS A 18 11.30 9.92 -14.03
N ILE A 19 11.17 11.18 -13.61
CA ILE A 19 12.19 11.86 -12.81
C ILE A 19 12.37 11.13 -11.48
N SER A 20 11.27 10.81 -10.79
CA SER A 20 11.32 10.05 -9.53
C SER A 20 11.93 8.67 -9.73
N ASP A 21 11.49 7.91 -10.73
CA ASP A 21 12.02 6.57 -10.95
C ASP A 21 13.51 6.60 -11.35
N ALA A 22 13.94 7.56 -12.17
CA ALA A 22 15.34 7.74 -12.52
C ALA A 22 16.22 8.00 -11.29
N GLN A 23 15.77 8.87 -10.38
CA GLN A 23 16.52 9.24 -9.17
C GLN A 23 16.63 8.11 -8.15
N PHE A 24 15.66 7.19 -8.11
CA PHE A 24 15.53 6.19 -7.05
C PHE A 24 15.65 4.74 -7.53
N ALA A 25 15.79 4.47 -8.84
CA ALA A 25 15.89 3.11 -9.37
C ALA A 25 17.08 2.33 -8.78
N SER A 26 18.19 3.02 -8.46
CA SER A 26 19.40 2.43 -7.88
C SER A 26 19.22 1.89 -6.45
N ASP A 27 18.15 2.29 -5.75
CA ASP A 27 17.82 1.76 -4.42
C ASP A 27 17.24 0.33 -4.50
N LEU A 28 16.82 -0.11 -5.68
CA LEU A 28 16.25 -1.44 -5.89
C LEU A 28 17.36 -2.47 -6.14
N THR A 29 17.18 -3.69 -5.61
CA THR A 29 18.00 -4.82 -6.04
C THR A 29 17.71 -5.14 -7.51
N LEU A 30 18.70 -5.64 -8.25
CA LEU A 30 18.55 -5.96 -9.67
C LEU A 30 17.32 -6.83 -9.96
N CYS A 31 17.08 -7.89 -9.18
CA CYS A 31 15.90 -8.75 -9.36
C CYS A 31 14.58 -7.98 -9.19
N THR A 32 14.51 -7.10 -8.18
CA THR A 32 13.30 -6.29 -7.93
C THR A 32 13.10 -5.26 -9.03
N PHE A 33 14.18 -4.60 -9.46
CA PHE A 33 14.17 -3.65 -10.57
C PHE A 33 13.64 -4.29 -11.85
N LEU A 34 14.19 -5.45 -12.25
CA LEU A 34 13.76 -6.16 -13.45
C LEU A 34 12.29 -6.61 -13.40
N LEU A 35 11.80 -7.05 -12.23
CA LEU A 35 10.39 -7.40 -12.06
C LEU A 35 9.49 -6.18 -12.24
N LYS A 36 9.82 -5.05 -11.59
CA LYS A 36 9.04 -3.82 -11.72
C LYS A 36 9.06 -3.27 -13.14
N MET A 37 10.21 -3.30 -13.82
CA MET A 37 10.33 -2.84 -15.22
C MET A 37 9.45 -3.67 -16.15
N ARG A 38 9.42 -4.99 -15.97
CA ARG A 38 8.53 -5.87 -16.73
C ARG A 38 7.05 -5.54 -16.51
N GLU A 39 6.66 -5.24 -15.27
CA GLU A 39 5.28 -4.85 -14.96
C GLU A 39 4.93 -3.44 -15.48
N LEU A 40 5.88 -2.50 -15.49
CA LEU A 40 5.67 -1.18 -16.09
C LEU A 40 5.51 -1.28 -17.62
N TYR A 41 6.34 -2.08 -18.30
CA TYR A 41 6.18 -2.37 -19.73
C TYR A 41 4.81 -3.00 -20.03
N ARG A 42 4.35 -3.92 -19.18
CA ARG A 42 3.02 -4.51 -19.29
C ARG A 42 1.92 -3.45 -19.23
N TRP A 43 2.04 -2.52 -18.30
CA TRP A 43 1.09 -1.41 -18.13
C TRP A 43 1.08 -0.49 -19.36
N GLU A 44 2.24 -0.02 -19.82
CA GLU A 44 2.34 0.92 -20.97
C GLU A 44 1.81 0.36 -22.29
N HIS A 45 1.70 -0.97 -22.40
CA HIS A 45 1.22 -1.65 -23.60
C HIS A 45 -0.13 -2.33 -23.42
N ASP A 46 -0.85 -2.06 -22.32
CA ASP A 46 -2.18 -2.61 -22.04
C ASP A 46 -2.24 -4.15 -22.17
N ILE A 47 -1.17 -4.85 -21.78
CA ILE A 47 -1.10 -6.31 -21.94
C ILE A 47 -1.91 -6.98 -20.81
N PRO A 48 -3.00 -7.72 -21.12
CA PRO A 48 -3.89 -8.33 -20.12
C PRO A 48 -3.16 -9.25 -19.15
N LEU A 49 -3.46 -9.23 -17.85
CA LEU A 49 -2.74 -9.97 -16.79
C LEU A 49 -2.62 -11.49 -17.01
N THR A 50 -3.56 -12.07 -17.75
CA THR A 50 -3.65 -13.48 -18.09
C THR A 50 -2.78 -13.88 -19.28
N GLN A 51 -2.21 -12.92 -20.00
CA GLN A 51 -1.39 -13.15 -21.19
C GLN A 51 0.12 -13.19 -20.85
N ASP A 52 0.86 -14.00 -21.60
CA ASP A 52 2.33 -14.02 -21.52
C ASP A 52 2.97 -12.75 -22.11
N MET A 53 4.07 -12.32 -21.49
CA MET A 53 4.84 -11.15 -21.93
C MET A 53 5.86 -11.49 -23.02
N PRO A 54 5.99 -10.67 -24.09
CA PRO A 54 6.96 -10.90 -25.16
C PRO A 54 8.39 -10.60 -24.70
N LYS A 55 9.20 -11.64 -24.46
CA LYS A 55 10.52 -11.51 -23.80
C LYS A 55 11.52 -10.57 -24.50
N SER A 56 11.62 -10.61 -25.84
CA SER A 56 12.60 -9.79 -26.57
C SER A 56 12.24 -8.31 -26.59
N ALA A 57 10.95 -7.99 -26.74
CA ALA A 57 10.47 -6.60 -26.80
C ALA A 57 10.65 -5.85 -25.47
N VAL A 58 10.55 -6.57 -24.33
CA VAL A 58 10.80 -5.99 -23.00
C VAL A 58 12.24 -5.50 -22.88
N GLY A 59 13.24 -6.27 -23.36
CA GLY A 59 14.65 -5.90 -23.26
C GLY A 59 14.98 -4.62 -24.05
N ASP A 60 14.48 -4.51 -25.27
CA ASP A 60 14.67 -3.31 -26.10
C ASP A 60 14.00 -2.08 -25.49
N TRP A 61 12.78 -2.23 -24.96
CA TRP A 61 12.08 -1.16 -24.25
C TRP A 61 12.80 -0.74 -22.97
N MET A 62 13.36 -1.67 -22.20
CA MET A 62 14.10 -1.36 -20.98
C MET A 62 15.33 -0.50 -21.28
N ASN A 63 16.08 -0.84 -22.33
CA ASN A 63 17.23 -0.05 -22.75
C ASN A 63 16.82 1.38 -23.18
N GLU A 64 15.66 1.53 -23.84
CA GLU A 64 15.13 2.85 -24.19
C GLU A 64 14.67 3.64 -22.95
N ARG A 65 14.04 2.96 -22.00
CA ARG A 65 13.62 3.54 -20.72
C ARG A 65 14.81 4.07 -19.91
N GLU A 66 15.89 3.30 -19.84
CA GLU A 66 17.12 3.71 -19.16
C GLU A 66 17.75 4.93 -19.82
N ARG A 67 17.84 4.94 -21.17
CA ARG A 67 18.31 6.13 -21.92
C ARG A 67 17.45 7.36 -21.64
N LEU A 68 16.13 7.22 -21.59
CA LEU A 68 15.24 8.32 -21.22
C LEU A 68 15.53 8.82 -19.81
N TRP A 69 15.69 7.92 -18.85
CA TRP A 69 15.97 8.27 -17.45
C TRP A 69 17.28 9.02 -17.28
N GLU A 70 18.34 8.64 -18.00
CA GLU A 70 19.61 9.38 -18.02
C GLU A 70 19.42 10.86 -18.41
N THR A 71 18.43 11.17 -19.25
CA THR A 71 18.15 12.56 -19.67
C THR A 71 17.34 13.38 -18.65
N VAL A 72 16.63 12.73 -17.73
CA VAL A 72 15.71 13.39 -16.79
C VAL A 72 16.09 13.22 -15.32
N GLU A 73 17.06 12.38 -14.99
CA GLU A 73 17.46 12.07 -13.60
C GLU A 73 17.78 13.33 -12.77
N THR A 74 18.41 14.33 -13.38
CA THR A 74 18.78 15.59 -12.72
C THR A 74 17.77 16.72 -12.92
N ALA A 75 16.66 16.45 -13.62
CA ALA A 75 15.62 17.45 -13.86
C ALA A 75 14.81 17.72 -12.58
N PRO A 76 14.35 18.98 -12.37
CA PRO A 76 13.39 19.27 -11.31
C PRO A 76 12.00 18.73 -11.68
N TYR A 77 11.19 18.44 -10.66
CA TYR A 77 9.77 18.11 -10.87
C TYR A 77 9.02 19.29 -11.48
N GLU A 78 8.12 18.99 -12.41
CA GLU A 78 7.33 19.96 -13.14
C GLU A 78 6.00 20.23 -12.46
N ALA A 79 5.57 21.49 -12.50
CA ALA A 79 4.25 21.89 -12.10
C ALA A 79 3.17 21.36 -13.06
N LEU A 80 1.98 21.10 -12.53
CA LEU A 80 0.84 20.64 -13.31
C LEU A 80 0.26 21.80 -14.14
N PRO A 81 0.03 21.60 -15.46
CA PRO A 81 -0.51 22.63 -16.34
C PRO A 81 -2.04 22.73 -16.19
N LEU A 82 -2.51 23.26 -15.06
CA LEU A 82 -3.92 23.48 -14.76
C LEU A 82 -4.37 24.90 -15.20
N PRO A 83 -5.67 25.11 -15.50
CA PRO A 83 -6.13 26.32 -16.20
C PRO A 83 -5.89 27.64 -15.46
N ASP A 84 -6.02 27.62 -14.13
CA ASP A 84 -6.02 28.84 -13.32
C ASP A 84 -4.67 29.10 -12.64
N ALA A 85 -3.76 28.11 -12.62
CA ALA A 85 -2.39 28.26 -12.13
C ALA A 85 -1.50 27.08 -12.54
N SER A 86 -0.20 27.36 -12.66
CA SER A 86 0.83 26.32 -12.60
C SER A 86 0.89 25.80 -11.17
N VAL A 87 0.36 24.59 -10.92
CA VAL A 87 0.25 24.01 -9.58
C VAL A 87 1.49 23.18 -9.27
N ASP A 88 2.13 23.42 -8.12
CA ASP A 88 3.27 22.61 -7.66
C ASP A 88 2.86 21.12 -7.60
N PRO A 89 3.73 20.18 -8.03
CA PRO A 89 3.35 18.77 -8.11
C PRO A 89 3.00 18.14 -6.75
N PHE A 90 3.37 18.76 -5.62
CA PHE A 90 2.99 18.29 -4.28
C PHE A 90 1.74 18.98 -3.72
N GLU A 91 1.19 19.99 -4.41
CA GLU A 91 -0.07 20.67 -4.04
C GLU A 91 -1.30 19.85 -4.48
N VAL A 92 -1.41 18.62 -3.96
CA VAL A 92 -2.41 17.61 -4.34
C VAL A 92 -3.84 18.08 -4.08
N ALA A 93 -4.07 18.79 -2.98
CA ALA A 93 -5.38 19.36 -2.68
C ALA A 93 -5.78 20.42 -3.71
N ALA A 94 -4.83 21.22 -4.19
CA ALA A 94 -5.08 22.22 -5.22
C ALA A 94 -5.39 21.57 -6.57
N ALA A 95 -4.58 20.59 -6.98
CA ALA A 95 -4.78 19.87 -8.23
C ALA A 95 -6.16 19.18 -8.30
N ASN A 96 -6.56 18.51 -7.22
CA ASN A 96 -7.83 17.78 -7.19
C ASN A 96 -9.07 18.67 -7.09
N ARG A 97 -8.97 19.97 -6.75
CA ARG A 97 -10.12 20.89 -6.86
C ARG A 97 -10.59 21.03 -8.31
N ASP A 98 -9.66 21.00 -9.24
CA ASP A 98 -9.93 21.18 -10.68
C ASP A 98 -10.15 19.82 -11.37
N LEU A 99 -9.43 18.78 -10.96
CA LEU A 99 -9.47 17.45 -11.58
C LEU A 99 -10.68 16.60 -11.14
N ALA A 100 -11.05 16.62 -9.85
CA ALA A 100 -12.13 15.75 -9.34
C ALA A 100 -13.50 16.02 -10.01
N PRO A 101 -13.92 17.28 -10.27
CA PRO A 101 -15.15 17.56 -11.01
C PRO A 101 -15.18 16.99 -12.44
N LEU A 102 -14.01 16.70 -13.01
CA LEU A 102 -13.85 16.13 -14.35
C LEU A 102 -13.77 14.60 -14.33
N GLY A 103 -13.91 13.97 -13.17
CA GLY A 103 -13.76 12.51 -13.02
C GLY A 103 -12.29 12.06 -13.05
N LEU A 104 -11.35 12.93 -12.67
CA LEU A 104 -9.93 12.62 -12.56
C LEU A 104 -9.44 12.77 -11.12
N VAL A 105 -8.43 12.01 -10.74
CA VAL A 105 -7.78 12.13 -9.43
C VAL A 105 -6.26 12.03 -9.59
N TYR A 106 -5.58 12.93 -8.90
CA TYR A 106 -4.13 13.05 -8.86
C TYR A 106 -3.60 12.84 -7.45
N SER A 107 -2.41 12.25 -7.32
CA SER A 107 -1.61 12.34 -6.10
C SER A 107 -0.14 12.54 -6.43
N GLY A 108 0.53 13.32 -5.59
CA GLY A 108 1.95 13.64 -5.63
C GLY A 108 2.47 13.79 -4.21
N GLY A 109 3.21 12.81 -3.71
CA GLY A 109 3.63 12.75 -2.30
C GLY A 109 4.87 11.91 -2.08
N TYR A 110 5.29 11.76 -0.83
CA TYR A 110 6.50 11.00 -0.48
C TYR A 110 6.13 9.65 0.13
N GLY A 111 6.67 8.58 -0.43
CA GLY A 111 6.49 7.22 0.03
C GLY A 111 7.63 6.75 0.94
N ARG A 112 7.87 5.43 0.94
CA ARG A 112 8.97 4.82 1.70
C ARG A 112 10.32 5.35 1.24
N SER A 113 11.26 5.46 2.17
CA SER A 113 12.59 6.04 1.92
C SER A 113 12.57 7.47 1.36
N CYS A 114 11.46 8.19 1.54
CA CYS A 114 11.24 9.53 0.97
C CYS A 114 11.33 9.59 -0.56
N LYS A 115 11.03 8.48 -1.27
CA LYS A 115 10.85 8.51 -2.74
C LYS A 115 9.57 9.28 -3.08
N PRO A 116 9.60 10.29 -3.97
CA PRO A 116 8.39 10.91 -4.49
C PRO A 116 7.57 9.92 -5.33
N HIS A 117 6.25 9.96 -5.21
CA HIS A 117 5.34 9.16 -6.01
C HIS A 117 4.29 10.05 -6.64
N PHE A 118 4.01 9.82 -7.92
CA PHE A 118 3.04 10.55 -8.69
C PHE A 118 2.11 9.58 -9.42
N PHE A 119 0.82 9.93 -9.47
CA PHE A 119 -0.10 9.25 -10.37
C PHE A 119 -1.26 10.15 -10.78
N LEU A 120 -1.85 9.83 -11.91
CA LEU A 120 -3.10 10.39 -12.38
C LEU A 120 -3.98 9.26 -12.90
N GLY A 121 -5.25 9.25 -12.53
CA GLY A 121 -6.19 8.25 -13.03
C GLY A 121 -7.64 8.74 -13.01
N ASN A 122 -8.54 7.89 -13.48
CA ASN A 122 -9.98 8.13 -13.39
C ASN A 122 -10.43 8.07 -11.93
N LEU A 123 -11.28 9.01 -11.52
CA LEU A 123 -11.95 8.98 -10.22
C LEU A 123 -13.20 8.10 -10.31
N GLU A 124 -13.15 6.92 -9.68
CA GLU A 124 -14.29 5.98 -9.64
C GLU A 124 -15.22 6.26 -8.46
N ARG A 125 -14.65 6.60 -7.30
CA ARG A 125 -15.41 6.87 -6.09
C ARG A 125 -14.72 7.96 -5.27
N GLN A 126 -15.52 8.89 -4.76
CA GLN A 126 -15.12 9.85 -3.75
C GLN A 126 -16.09 9.75 -2.57
N GLU A 127 -15.55 9.63 -1.36
CA GLU A 127 -16.34 9.60 -0.13
C GLU A 127 -15.57 10.25 1.03
N GLU A 128 -16.27 10.50 2.13
CA GLU A 128 -15.66 10.92 3.39
C GLU A 128 -15.98 9.87 4.45
N ARG A 129 -14.97 9.42 5.19
CA ARG A 129 -15.11 8.39 6.22
C ARG A 129 -14.30 8.77 7.44
N GLN A 130 -14.99 8.89 8.57
CA GLN A 130 -14.38 9.19 9.88
C GLN A 130 -13.46 10.45 9.85
N GLY A 131 -13.83 11.47 9.06
CA GLY A 131 -13.07 12.71 8.91
C GLY A 131 -11.96 12.68 7.86
N PHE A 132 -11.77 11.55 7.16
CA PHE A 132 -10.81 11.41 6.06
C PHE A 132 -11.52 11.44 4.72
N LYS A 133 -10.91 12.13 3.75
CA LYS A 133 -11.33 12.05 2.35
C LYS A 133 -10.80 10.76 1.76
N VAL A 134 -11.63 10.01 1.04
CA VAL A 134 -11.23 8.78 0.37
C VAL A 134 -11.49 8.93 -1.13
N TYR A 135 -10.44 8.75 -1.91
CA TYR A 135 -10.52 8.64 -3.36
C TYR A 135 -10.17 7.22 -3.80
N VAL A 136 -11.05 6.65 -4.62
CA VAL A 136 -10.78 5.40 -5.32
C VAL A 136 -10.53 5.74 -6.79
N ALA A 137 -9.29 5.51 -7.22
CA ALA A 137 -8.83 5.70 -8.57
C ALA A 137 -8.92 4.39 -9.35
N GLY A 138 -9.44 4.49 -10.58
CA GLY A 138 -9.58 3.39 -11.53
C GLY A 138 -8.37 3.23 -12.44
N CYS A 139 -8.63 3.25 -13.75
CA CYS A 139 -7.61 3.27 -14.79
C CYS A 139 -6.61 4.40 -14.57
N GLU A 140 -5.32 4.07 -14.62
CA GLU A 140 -4.21 4.99 -14.42
C GLU A 140 -3.69 5.50 -15.76
N PHE A 141 -3.62 6.83 -15.93
CA PHE A 141 -3.07 7.47 -17.12
C PHE A 141 -1.59 7.81 -16.99
N ALA A 142 -1.12 7.97 -15.76
CA ALA A 142 0.27 8.17 -15.44
C ALA A 142 0.61 7.48 -14.11
N ARG A 143 1.76 6.82 -14.03
CA ARG A 143 2.24 6.16 -12.81
C ARG A 143 3.76 6.00 -12.76
N ASP A 144 4.25 5.84 -11.54
CA ASP A 144 5.61 5.37 -11.28
C ASP A 144 5.78 3.87 -11.56
N LEU A 145 7.06 3.47 -11.61
CA LEU A 145 7.53 2.09 -11.56
C LEU A 145 6.99 1.37 -10.32
N ASP A 146 7.03 2.03 -9.16
CA ASP A 146 6.45 1.52 -7.93
C ASP A 146 5.09 2.16 -7.65
N ALA A 147 4.03 1.36 -7.72
CA ALA A 147 2.65 1.83 -7.60
C ALA A 147 1.95 1.13 -6.42
N PRO A 148 2.09 1.67 -5.19
CA PRO A 148 1.41 1.12 -4.04
C PRO A 148 -0.12 1.23 -4.20
N PRO A 149 -0.89 0.17 -3.91
CA PRO A 149 -2.36 0.17 -4.06
C PRO A 149 -3.11 1.15 -3.13
N GLY A 150 -2.54 1.45 -1.96
CA GLY A 150 -3.09 2.34 -0.95
C GLY A 150 -2.02 3.32 -0.49
N MET A 151 -2.43 4.56 -0.23
CA MET A 151 -1.58 5.56 0.41
C MET A 151 -2.42 6.60 1.14
N MET A 152 -1.83 7.17 2.19
CA MET A 152 -2.35 8.32 2.91
C MET A 152 -1.46 9.54 2.66
N LEU A 153 -2.08 10.66 2.31
CA LEU A 153 -1.43 11.96 2.17
C LEU A 153 -2.31 13.01 2.86
N ASP A 154 -1.75 13.66 3.87
CA ASP A 154 -2.49 14.52 4.79
C ASP A 154 -3.77 13.82 5.28
N ASN A 155 -4.95 14.43 5.16
CA ASN A 155 -6.21 13.81 5.55
C ASN A 155 -6.93 13.08 4.39
N THR A 156 -6.17 12.64 3.38
CA THR A 156 -6.70 12.00 2.17
C THR A 156 -6.11 10.60 1.97
N ILE A 157 -6.98 9.61 1.83
CA ILE A 157 -6.66 8.24 1.46
C ILE A 157 -6.88 8.07 -0.04
N PHE A 158 -5.88 7.56 -0.75
CA PHE A 158 -5.98 7.18 -2.15
C PHE A 158 -5.88 5.66 -2.26
N VAL A 159 -6.86 5.06 -2.94
CA VAL A 159 -6.84 3.64 -3.29
C VAL A 159 -6.85 3.51 -4.81
N ARG A 160 -5.85 2.82 -5.35
CA ARG A 160 -5.60 2.68 -6.79
C ARG A 160 -6.01 1.29 -7.23
N THR A 161 -7.21 1.11 -7.78
CA THR A 161 -7.79 -0.20 -8.07
C THR A 161 -7.06 -0.93 -9.19
N GLU A 162 -6.48 -0.22 -10.16
CA GLU A 162 -5.63 -0.85 -11.18
C GLU A 162 -4.32 -1.40 -10.59
N SER A 163 -3.66 -0.62 -9.72
CA SER A 163 -2.48 -1.08 -9.00
C SER A 163 -2.79 -2.21 -8.01
N LEU A 164 -3.94 -2.13 -7.33
CA LEU A 164 -4.44 -3.22 -6.48
C LEU A 164 -4.67 -4.50 -7.28
N LYS A 165 -5.34 -4.40 -8.44
CA LYS A 165 -5.60 -5.54 -9.34
C LYS A 165 -4.30 -6.25 -9.73
N ARG A 166 -3.26 -5.50 -10.09
CA ARG A 166 -1.93 -6.06 -10.43
C ARG A 166 -1.30 -6.77 -9.23
N TRP A 167 -1.32 -6.16 -8.06
CA TRP A 167 -0.80 -6.78 -6.84
C TRP A 167 -1.56 -8.05 -6.44
N LEU A 168 -2.89 -8.06 -6.55
CA LEU A 168 -3.71 -9.25 -6.30
C LEU A 168 -3.39 -10.38 -7.28
N TRP A 169 -3.14 -10.04 -8.55
CA TRP A 169 -2.71 -11.01 -9.55
C TRP A 169 -1.35 -11.64 -9.21
N GLU A 170 -0.38 -10.83 -8.80
CA GLU A 170 0.92 -11.33 -8.32
C GLU A 170 0.74 -12.31 -7.14
N LYS A 171 -0.13 -11.97 -6.18
CA LYS A 171 -0.44 -12.85 -5.04
C LYS A 171 -1.12 -14.15 -5.46
N TYR A 172 -2.01 -14.09 -6.44
CA TYR A 172 -2.64 -15.26 -7.02
C TYR A 172 -1.62 -16.17 -7.71
N GLU A 173 -0.75 -15.61 -8.56
CA GLU A 173 0.28 -16.36 -9.30
C GLU A 173 1.33 -16.97 -8.34
N GLU A 174 1.79 -16.22 -7.33
CA GLU A 174 2.70 -16.71 -6.29
C GLU A 174 2.12 -17.93 -5.57
N TRP A 175 0.84 -17.86 -5.18
CA TRP A 175 0.16 -18.99 -4.56
C TRP A 175 -0.08 -20.13 -5.54
N ARG A 176 -0.50 -19.86 -6.77
CA ARG A 176 -0.78 -20.88 -7.79
C ARG A 176 0.43 -21.77 -8.05
N TRP A 177 1.63 -21.19 -8.01
CA TRP A 177 2.90 -21.88 -8.23
C TRP A 177 3.21 -22.93 -7.15
N ASN A 178 3.06 -22.60 -5.86
CA ASN A 178 3.48 -23.49 -4.76
C ASN A 178 2.33 -24.11 -3.94
N ARG A 179 1.15 -23.49 -3.94
CA ARG A 179 -0.08 -23.85 -3.23
C ARG A 179 0.08 -24.09 -1.71
N ARG A 180 1.10 -23.51 -1.07
CA ARG A 180 1.41 -23.72 0.35
C ARG A 180 0.62 -22.81 1.29
N ASN A 181 0.24 -21.62 0.83
CA ASN A 181 -0.53 -20.69 1.62
C ASN A 181 -2.02 -21.10 1.62
N GLU A 182 -2.44 -21.86 2.61
CA GLU A 182 -3.82 -22.33 2.72
C GLU A 182 -4.83 -21.18 2.89
N ALA A 183 -4.46 -20.10 3.59
CA ALA A 183 -5.34 -18.95 3.73
C ALA A 183 -5.57 -18.27 2.38
N MET A 184 -4.53 -18.12 1.56
CA MET A 184 -4.69 -17.64 0.18
C MET A 184 -5.57 -18.60 -0.64
N GLY A 185 -5.36 -19.91 -0.51
CA GLY A 185 -6.18 -20.89 -1.22
C GLY A 185 -7.66 -20.81 -0.85
N ARG A 186 -7.98 -20.58 0.44
CA ARG A 186 -9.36 -20.34 0.89
C ARG A 186 -9.93 -19.04 0.34
N ALA A 187 -9.15 -17.96 0.28
CA ALA A 187 -9.57 -16.69 -0.30
C ALA A 187 -9.87 -16.84 -1.81
N VAL A 188 -8.93 -17.40 -2.57
CA VAL A 188 -9.05 -17.62 -4.03
C VAL A 188 -10.22 -18.54 -4.36
N ALA A 189 -10.48 -19.57 -3.56
CA ALA A 189 -11.62 -20.49 -3.75
C ALA A 189 -12.99 -19.81 -3.62
N ARG A 190 -13.06 -18.57 -3.11
CA ARG A 190 -14.30 -17.77 -3.10
C ARG A 190 -14.59 -17.12 -4.45
N TYR A 191 -13.63 -17.13 -5.37
CA TYR A 191 -13.73 -16.51 -6.69
C TYR A 191 -13.60 -17.55 -7.81
N GLY A 192 -14.08 -17.20 -8.99
CA GLY A 192 -14.15 -18.08 -10.15
C GLY A 192 -12.87 -18.19 -11.00
N PHE A 193 -11.66 -18.15 -10.41
CA PHE A 193 -10.39 -18.03 -11.16
C PHE A 193 -10.15 -19.13 -12.19
N GLU A 194 -10.69 -20.35 -11.99
CA GLU A 194 -10.57 -21.45 -12.96
C GLU A 194 -11.48 -21.28 -14.18
N ARG A 195 -12.59 -20.53 -14.05
CA ARG A 195 -13.59 -20.34 -15.11
C ARG A 195 -13.35 -19.04 -15.88
N ASP A 196 -13.14 -17.97 -15.13
CA ASP A 196 -12.96 -16.62 -15.65
C ASP A 196 -12.01 -15.86 -14.72
N PRO A 197 -10.68 -15.91 -14.99
CA PRO A 197 -9.69 -15.25 -14.15
C PRO A 197 -9.84 -13.73 -14.14
N GLU A 198 -10.31 -13.12 -15.22
CA GLU A 198 -10.47 -11.67 -15.32
C GLU A 198 -11.64 -11.20 -14.46
N ALA A 199 -12.81 -11.82 -14.59
CA ALA A 199 -13.97 -11.50 -13.74
C ALA A 199 -13.72 -11.86 -12.27
N ALA A 200 -12.98 -12.94 -12.00
CA ALA A 200 -12.59 -13.32 -10.64
C ALA A 200 -11.67 -12.28 -9.99
N LEU A 201 -10.66 -11.82 -10.73
CA LEU A 201 -9.74 -10.81 -10.26
C LEU A 201 -10.47 -9.48 -10.03
N GLU A 202 -11.34 -9.08 -10.95
CA GLU A 202 -12.18 -7.89 -10.82
C GLU A 202 -13.10 -7.95 -9.58
N ALA A 203 -13.71 -9.12 -9.32
CA ALA A 203 -14.48 -9.32 -8.09
C ALA A 203 -13.60 -9.23 -6.82
N MET A 204 -12.42 -9.83 -6.85
CA MET A 204 -11.46 -9.78 -5.74
C MET A 204 -10.96 -8.35 -5.49
N THR A 205 -10.67 -7.57 -6.55
CA THR A 205 -10.28 -6.15 -6.44
C THR A 205 -11.36 -5.34 -5.74
N ARG A 206 -12.65 -5.53 -6.07
CA ARG A 206 -13.74 -4.82 -5.38
C ARG A 206 -13.81 -5.17 -3.89
N THR A 207 -13.63 -6.44 -3.53
CA THR A 207 -13.60 -6.87 -2.13
C THR A 207 -12.42 -6.25 -1.39
N GLU A 208 -11.21 -6.37 -1.96
CA GLU A 208 -9.98 -5.95 -1.28
C GLU A 208 -9.77 -4.43 -1.31
N THR A 209 -10.48 -3.69 -2.17
CA THR A 209 -10.49 -2.21 -2.12
C THR A 209 -10.97 -1.74 -0.75
N GLU A 210 -11.99 -2.39 -0.18
CA GLU A 210 -12.45 -2.05 1.16
C GLU A 210 -11.42 -2.46 2.23
N SER A 211 -10.76 -3.62 2.09
CA SER A 211 -9.67 -4.04 2.98
C SER A 211 -8.54 -2.99 3.03
N VAL A 212 -8.16 -2.45 1.87
CA VAL A 212 -7.16 -1.37 1.77
C VAL A 212 -7.67 -0.10 2.45
N ILE A 213 -8.90 0.35 2.18
CA ILE A 213 -9.47 1.54 2.83
C ILE A 213 -9.46 1.40 4.35
N LEU A 214 -9.87 0.24 4.88
CA LEU A 214 -9.90 0.00 6.33
C LEU A 214 -8.49 0.03 6.93
N HIS A 215 -7.49 -0.49 6.23
CA HIS A 215 -6.09 -0.47 6.67
C HIS A 215 -5.53 0.95 6.68
N GLU A 216 -5.65 1.69 5.58
CA GLU A 216 -5.20 3.10 5.48
C GLU A 216 -5.89 3.97 6.54
N LEU A 217 -7.19 3.75 6.77
CA LEU A 217 -7.95 4.45 7.81
C LEU A 217 -7.43 4.12 9.22
N GLY A 218 -7.07 2.86 9.47
CA GLY A 218 -6.44 2.44 10.71
C GLY A 218 -5.09 3.13 10.91
N GLU A 219 -4.24 3.14 9.89
CA GLU A 219 -2.92 3.78 9.94
C GLU A 219 -3.00 5.28 10.14
N ALA A 220 -3.97 5.94 9.49
CA ALA A 220 -4.21 7.37 9.61
C ALA A 220 -4.64 7.73 11.04
N ARG A 221 -5.64 7.02 11.59
CA ARG A 221 -6.13 7.25 12.95
C ARG A 221 -5.09 6.95 14.01
N VAL A 222 -4.33 5.87 13.87
CA VAL A 222 -3.19 5.58 14.76
C VAL A 222 -2.13 6.67 14.63
N GLY A 223 -1.90 7.18 13.42
CA GLY A 223 -1.01 8.32 13.16
C GLY A 223 -1.44 9.58 13.94
N GLU A 224 -2.72 9.94 13.92
CA GLU A 224 -3.25 11.07 14.69
C GLU A 224 -3.11 10.86 16.20
N ILE A 225 -3.36 9.63 16.69
CA ILE A 225 -3.26 9.29 18.13
C ILE A 225 -1.82 9.38 18.63
N LEU A 226 -0.86 8.86 17.85
CA LEU A 226 0.54 8.80 18.26
C LEU A 226 1.31 10.11 17.99
N GLY A 227 0.90 10.86 16.96
CA GLY A 227 1.40 12.19 16.64
C GLY A 227 2.89 12.26 16.29
N GLU A 228 3.43 13.49 16.33
CA GLU A 228 4.84 13.79 16.07
C GLU A 228 5.84 12.95 16.89
N PRO A 229 5.62 12.65 18.19
CA PRO A 229 6.54 11.82 18.96
C PRO A 229 6.86 10.47 18.32
N TRP A 230 5.90 9.87 17.62
CA TRP A 230 6.11 8.62 16.90
C TRP A 230 6.97 8.78 15.66
N SER A 231 6.81 9.87 14.92
CA SER A 231 7.68 10.21 13.79
C SER A 231 9.13 10.42 14.27
N SER A 232 9.31 11.11 15.40
CA SER A 232 10.62 11.31 16.02
C SER A 232 11.24 10.00 16.50
N LEU A 233 10.46 9.09 17.09
CA LEU A 233 10.90 7.73 17.41
C LEU A 233 11.38 7.00 16.14
N LEU A 234 10.55 6.94 15.09
CA LEU A 234 10.92 6.22 13.86
C LEU A 234 12.18 6.78 13.22
N ALA A 235 12.40 8.11 13.26
CA ALA A 235 13.63 8.73 12.79
C ALA A 235 14.86 8.25 13.56
N SER A 236 14.77 8.16 14.90
CA SER A 236 15.86 7.60 15.74
C SER A 236 16.11 6.11 15.51
N LEU A 237 15.11 5.37 15.01
CA LEU A 237 15.23 3.93 14.76
C LEU A 237 15.67 3.58 13.33
N MET A 238 15.82 4.55 12.43
CA MET A 238 16.05 4.29 11.01
C MET A 238 17.16 3.27 10.74
N ARG A 239 16.87 2.28 9.90
CA ARG A 239 17.80 1.22 9.48
C ARG A 239 18.21 0.25 10.60
N THR A 240 17.40 0.13 11.66
CA THR A 240 17.61 -0.84 12.76
C THR A 240 16.55 -1.95 12.79
N ARG A 241 16.78 -3.02 13.57
CA ARG A 241 15.76 -4.06 13.80
C ARG A 241 14.58 -3.48 14.59
N ALA A 242 14.84 -2.54 15.51
CA ALA A 242 13.80 -1.81 16.22
C ALA A 242 12.83 -1.05 15.29
N GLU A 243 13.27 -0.51 14.15
CA GLU A 243 12.36 0.12 13.18
C GLU A 243 11.31 -0.89 12.66
N ILE A 244 11.77 -2.09 12.29
CA ILE A 244 10.88 -3.15 11.78
C ILE A 244 9.85 -3.53 12.85
N VAL A 245 10.27 -3.58 14.11
CA VAL A 245 9.39 -3.86 15.25
C VAL A 245 8.37 -2.74 15.46
N ALA A 246 8.84 -1.49 15.53
CA ALA A 246 7.98 -0.33 15.75
C ALA A 246 6.91 -0.21 14.66
N ARG A 247 7.30 -0.34 13.38
CA ARG A 247 6.34 -0.35 12.26
C ARG A 247 5.33 -1.49 12.40
N ALA A 248 5.77 -2.71 12.69
CA ALA A 248 4.84 -3.82 12.89
C ALA A 248 3.87 -3.62 14.07
N VAL A 249 4.31 -3.00 15.17
CA VAL A 249 3.44 -2.64 16.30
C VAL A 249 2.40 -1.61 15.86
N ARG A 250 2.79 -0.58 15.10
CA ARG A 250 1.86 0.42 14.56
C ARG A 250 0.84 -0.24 13.62
N ASP A 251 1.27 -1.10 12.72
CA ASP A 251 0.38 -1.83 11.80
C ASP A 251 -0.60 -2.72 12.57
N LEU A 252 -0.14 -3.42 13.61
CA LEU A 252 -0.99 -4.24 14.46
C LEU A 252 -2.02 -3.40 15.23
N TYR A 253 -1.63 -2.20 15.68
CA TYR A 253 -2.55 -1.27 16.29
C TYR A 253 -3.61 -0.80 15.28
N ALA A 254 -3.20 -0.42 14.07
CA ALA A 254 -4.11 -0.03 12.98
C ALA A 254 -5.06 -1.17 12.59
N ASP A 255 -4.54 -2.39 12.47
CA ASP A 255 -5.31 -3.58 12.14
C ASP A 255 -6.35 -3.92 13.22
N CYS A 256 -6.00 -3.80 14.50
CA CYS A 256 -6.93 -4.00 15.61
C CYS A 256 -7.93 -2.85 15.79
N LEU A 257 -7.57 -1.63 15.39
CA LEU A 257 -8.43 -0.45 15.50
C LEU A 257 -9.47 -0.37 14.38
N SER A 258 -9.10 -0.77 13.16
CA SER A 258 -9.90 -0.53 11.95
C SER A 258 -10.05 -1.77 11.07
N THR A 259 -8.95 -2.33 10.55
CA THR A 259 -8.98 -3.40 9.54
C THR A 259 -9.79 -4.61 9.99
N LEU A 260 -9.38 -5.28 11.07
CA LEU A 260 -9.99 -6.51 11.54
C LEU A 260 -11.42 -6.30 12.04
N PRO A 261 -11.74 -5.25 12.83
CA PRO A 261 -13.14 -4.94 13.16
C PRO A 261 -14.02 -4.78 11.92
N GLY A 262 -13.58 -4.00 10.93
CA GLY A 262 -14.35 -3.76 9.71
C GLY A 262 -14.54 -5.04 8.87
N LEU A 263 -13.51 -5.87 8.75
CA LEU A 263 -13.62 -7.16 8.08
C LEU A 263 -14.59 -8.12 8.79
N LEU A 264 -14.58 -8.15 10.12
CA LEU A 264 -15.47 -9.00 10.94
C LEU A 264 -16.92 -8.50 10.99
N GLU A 265 -17.15 -7.20 10.79
CA GLU A 265 -18.49 -6.60 10.69
C GLU A 265 -19.12 -6.86 9.31
N ARG A 266 -18.31 -6.80 8.25
CA ARG A 266 -18.74 -7.10 6.88
C ARG A 266 -19.13 -8.56 6.66
N ASP A 267 -18.66 -9.45 7.55
CA ASP A 267 -18.87 -10.90 7.47
C ASP A 267 -18.53 -11.46 6.07
N ASP A 268 -17.38 -11.03 5.52
CA ASP A 268 -16.87 -11.49 4.23
C ASP A 268 -15.68 -12.44 4.44
N PRO A 269 -15.90 -13.77 4.35
CA PRO A 269 -14.84 -14.75 4.51
C PRO A 269 -13.68 -14.57 3.54
N ALA A 270 -13.93 -14.07 2.32
CA ALA A 270 -12.87 -13.93 1.31
C ALA A 270 -11.81 -12.93 1.78
N ALA A 271 -12.25 -11.76 2.25
CA ALA A 271 -11.38 -10.72 2.77
C ALA A 271 -10.66 -11.13 4.06
N ILE A 272 -11.34 -11.86 4.96
CA ILE A 272 -10.72 -12.40 6.18
C ILE A 272 -9.61 -13.40 5.81
N HIS A 273 -9.89 -14.36 4.92
CA HIS A 273 -8.87 -15.30 4.44
C HIS A 273 -7.69 -14.56 3.79
N PHE A 274 -7.96 -13.53 2.99
CA PHE A 274 -6.93 -12.77 2.30
C PHE A 274 -6.06 -11.94 3.26
N PHE A 275 -6.65 -11.33 4.30
CA PHE A 275 -5.90 -10.70 5.38
C PHE A 275 -4.91 -11.70 6.02
N PHE A 276 -5.40 -12.87 6.41
CA PHE A 276 -4.57 -13.90 7.06
C PHE A 276 -3.55 -14.54 6.12
N ALA A 277 -3.81 -14.54 4.81
CA ALA A 277 -2.85 -14.96 3.81
C ALA A 277 -1.63 -14.03 3.75
N ASN A 278 -1.83 -12.74 4.04
CA ASN A 278 -0.79 -11.70 4.05
C ASN A 278 -0.30 -11.34 5.46
N PHE A 279 -0.86 -11.96 6.50
CA PHE A 279 -0.43 -11.83 7.89
C PHE A 279 0.85 -12.64 8.15
N THR A 280 2.00 -12.04 7.81
CA THR A 280 3.32 -12.69 7.83
C THR A 280 4.36 -11.82 8.56
N GLY A 281 5.61 -12.29 8.59
CA GLY A 281 6.74 -11.52 9.11
C GLY A 281 6.59 -11.12 10.59
N MET A 282 7.00 -9.89 10.90
CA MET A 282 7.04 -9.39 12.27
C MET A 282 5.65 -9.29 12.91
N ARG A 283 4.60 -8.92 12.15
CA ARG A 283 3.22 -8.87 12.67
C ARG A 283 2.77 -10.24 13.21
N ARG A 284 3.02 -11.31 12.45
CA ARG A 284 2.71 -12.68 12.85
C ARG A 284 3.59 -13.18 14.02
N LYS A 285 4.85 -12.77 14.07
CA LYS A 285 5.77 -13.09 15.18
C LYS A 285 5.30 -12.45 16.49
N LEU A 286 4.85 -11.20 16.43
CA LEU A 286 4.40 -10.43 17.60
C LEU A 286 3.01 -10.85 18.10
N PHE A 287 2.12 -11.29 17.20
CA PHE A 287 0.72 -11.58 17.51
C PHE A 287 0.27 -13.00 17.10
N PRO A 288 0.92 -14.07 17.61
CA PRO A 288 0.62 -15.46 17.23
C PRO A 288 -0.78 -15.93 17.61
N GLU A 289 -1.37 -15.38 18.67
CA GLU A 289 -2.74 -15.69 19.12
C GLU A 289 -3.80 -15.28 18.09
N LEU A 290 -3.54 -14.26 17.28
CA LEU A 290 -4.43 -13.87 16.19
C LEU A 290 -4.50 -14.96 15.12
N ALA A 291 -3.36 -15.57 14.78
CA ALA A 291 -3.32 -16.71 13.87
C ALA A 291 -4.00 -17.96 14.46
N ALA A 292 -3.95 -18.14 15.78
CA ALA A 292 -4.67 -19.22 16.46
C ALA A 292 -6.19 -19.01 16.44
N ALA A 293 -6.65 -17.78 16.68
CA ALA A 293 -8.07 -17.42 16.58
C ALA A 293 -8.61 -17.61 15.16
N TYR A 294 -7.81 -17.28 14.13
CA TYR A 294 -8.16 -17.56 12.74
C TYR A 294 -8.36 -19.05 12.47
N ARG A 295 -7.46 -19.92 12.93
CA ARG A 295 -7.61 -21.38 12.77
C ARG A 295 -8.91 -21.87 13.41
N LYS A 296 -9.22 -21.40 14.62
CA LYS A 296 -10.49 -21.73 15.28
C LYS A 296 -11.70 -21.27 14.47
N TRP A 297 -11.68 -20.05 13.92
CA TRP A 297 -12.75 -19.57 13.05
C TRP A 297 -12.90 -20.43 11.78
N VAL A 298 -11.80 -20.85 11.16
CA VAL A 298 -11.85 -21.78 10.01
C VAL A 298 -12.47 -23.12 10.39
N GLU A 299 -12.23 -23.62 11.59
CA GLU A 299 -12.75 -24.91 12.08
C GLU A 299 -14.23 -24.83 12.50
N THR A 300 -14.65 -23.75 13.14
CA THR A 300 -15.97 -23.64 13.77
C THR A 300 -16.96 -22.74 13.03
N GLY A 301 -16.47 -21.86 12.16
CA GLY A 301 -17.23 -20.75 11.56
C GLY A 301 -17.59 -19.63 12.55
N ASP A 302 -17.23 -19.74 13.83
CA ASP A 302 -17.57 -18.76 14.86
C ASP A 302 -16.50 -17.65 14.98
N PRO A 303 -16.84 -16.39 14.68
CA PRO A 303 -15.89 -15.28 14.76
C PRO A 303 -15.62 -14.81 16.20
N GLY A 304 -16.27 -15.37 17.23
CA GLY A 304 -16.13 -14.94 18.62
C GLY A 304 -14.69 -14.92 19.14
N ALA A 305 -13.88 -15.92 18.76
CA ALA A 305 -12.45 -15.96 19.11
C ALA A 305 -11.66 -14.83 18.44
N LEU A 306 -11.92 -14.56 17.15
CA LEU A 306 -11.30 -13.45 16.42
C LEU A 306 -11.69 -12.11 17.04
N ARG A 307 -12.98 -11.86 17.29
CA ARG A 307 -13.46 -10.62 17.92
C ARG A 307 -12.82 -10.36 19.28
N THR A 308 -12.65 -11.41 20.08
CA THR A 308 -12.01 -11.32 21.40
C THR A 308 -10.54 -10.93 21.25
N VAL A 309 -9.77 -11.66 20.43
CA VAL A 309 -8.35 -11.37 20.23
C VAL A 309 -8.12 -10.00 19.60
N VAL A 310 -8.97 -9.58 18.66
CA VAL A 310 -8.88 -8.23 18.04
C VAL A 310 -9.08 -7.13 19.09
N ARG A 311 -10.11 -7.25 19.94
CA ARG A 311 -10.38 -6.28 21.02
C ARG A 311 -9.23 -6.23 22.03
N ASP A 312 -8.74 -7.39 22.46
CA ASP A 312 -7.66 -7.45 23.45
C ASP A 312 -6.33 -6.94 22.82
N GLY A 313 -6.12 -7.24 21.54
CA GLY A 313 -5.03 -6.71 20.72
C GLY A 313 -5.05 -5.19 20.61
N LEU A 314 -6.23 -4.57 20.46
CA LEU A 314 -6.35 -3.11 20.42
C LEU A 314 -5.74 -2.46 21.67
N SER A 315 -6.10 -2.96 22.86
CA SER A 315 -5.53 -2.48 24.12
C SER A 315 -4.04 -2.79 24.27
N ARG A 316 -3.59 -3.96 23.79
CA ARG A 316 -2.19 -4.37 23.86
C ARG A 316 -1.31 -3.47 23.00
N TRP A 317 -1.65 -3.31 21.73
CA TRP A 317 -0.81 -2.58 20.78
C TRP A 317 -0.80 -1.08 21.04
N SER A 318 -1.92 -0.51 21.51
CA SER A 318 -1.91 0.88 22.02
C SER A 318 -0.96 1.05 23.21
N GLY A 319 -0.95 0.08 24.15
CA GLY A 319 -0.06 0.09 25.31
C GLY A 319 1.41 -0.02 24.92
N VAL A 320 1.76 -0.96 24.03
CA VAL A 320 3.14 -1.13 23.54
C VAL A 320 3.62 0.11 22.79
N SER A 321 2.78 0.73 21.95
CA SER A 321 3.12 2.00 21.31
C SER A 321 3.41 3.10 22.32
N ALA A 322 2.61 3.22 23.39
CA ALA A 322 2.84 4.18 24.45
C ALA A 322 4.14 3.89 25.23
N ASP A 323 4.45 2.62 25.50
CA ASP A 323 5.69 2.21 26.14
C ASP A 323 6.92 2.56 25.30
N PHE A 324 6.85 2.38 23.97
CA PHE A 324 7.94 2.77 23.06
C PHE A 324 8.16 4.29 23.06
N LEU A 325 7.09 5.08 23.07
CA LEU A 325 7.20 6.54 23.19
C LEU A 325 7.78 6.96 24.54
N ALA A 326 7.36 6.34 25.65
CA ALA A 326 7.89 6.61 26.98
C ALA A 326 9.37 6.20 27.11
N LEU A 327 9.78 5.15 26.41
CA LEU A 327 11.16 4.70 26.33
C LEU A 327 12.02 5.69 25.56
N HIS A 328 11.56 6.16 24.40
CA HIS A 328 12.23 7.19 23.59
C HIS A 328 12.33 8.52 24.33
N GLY A 329 11.27 8.96 25.00
CA GLY A 329 11.30 10.17 25.82
C GLY A 329 12.34 10.11 26.96
N ARG A 330 12.68 8.91 27.46
CA ARG A 330 13.70 8.73 28.51
C ARG A 330 15.12 8.52 27.97
N LEU A 331 15.25 7.82 26.85
CA LEU A 331 16.55 7.31 26.36
C LEU A 331 17.01 7.95 25.05
N GLY A 332 16.17 8.74 24.38
CA GLY A 332 16.42 9.26 23.04
C GLY A 332 16.76 8.13 22.06
N ASP A 333 17.84 8.31 21.32
CA ASP A 333 18.30 7.37 20.29
C ASP A 333 18.66 5.98 20.85
N ALA A 334 18.95 5.87 22.15
CA ALA A 334 19.25 4.58 22.77
C ALA A 334 17.99 3.70 23.00
N ALA A 335 16.79 4.19 22.71
CA ALA A 335 15.55 3.42 22.83
C ALA A 335 15.53 2.17 21.93
N GLY A 336 16.20 2.20 20.77
CA GLY A 336 16.22 1.06 19.85
C GLY A 336 16.71 -0.25 20.49
N LEU A 337 17.77 -0.17 21.29
CA LEU A 337 18.33 -1.34 21.99
C LEU A 337 17.34 -1.97 22.98
N GLN A 338 16.53 -1.14 23.63
CA GLN A 338 15.53 -1.61 24.59
C GLN A 338 14.29 -2.18 23.88
N ILE A 339 13.93 -1.65 22.71
CA ILE A 339 12.89 -2.24 21.85
C ILE A 339 13.33 -3.60 21.32
N GLU A 340 14.59 -3.76 20.94
CA GLU A 340 15.15 -5.05 20.52
C GLU A 340 15.18 -6.06 21.67
N ALA A 341 15.62 -5.64 22.87
CA ALA A 341 15.58 -6.49 24.05
C ALA A 341 14.15 -6.91 24.43
N TRP A 342 13.17 -6.01 24.26
CA TRP A 342 11.76 -6.34 24.43
C TRP A 342 11.30 -7.41 23.44
N LEU A 343 11.65 -7.28 22.16
CA LEU A 343 11.33 -8.27 21.13
C LEU A 343 11.89 -9.65 21.51
N ASP A 344 13.17 -9.71 21.90
CA ASP A 344 13.83 -10.98 22.22
C ASP A 344 13.23 -11.65 23.47
N ALA A 345 12.67 -10.88 24.40
CA ALA A 345 11.98 -11.41 25.57
C ALA A 345 10.61 -12.03 25.24
N ILE A 346 9.86 -11.43 24.31
CA ILE A 346 8.48 -11.88 23.98
C ILE A 346 8.42 -12.88 22.83
N ALA A 347 9.45 -12.90 21.99
CA ALA A 347 9.53 -13.75 20.80
C ALA A 347 10.99 -14.16 20.53
N PRO A 348 11.59 -14.97 21.43
CA PRO A 348 12.98 -15.41 21.29
C PRO A 348 13.20 -16.09 19.94
N GLU A 349 14.35 -15.84 19.32
CA GLU A 349 14.75 -16.58 18.13
C GLU A 349 14.99 -18.05 18.52
N HIS A 350 14.32 -18.97 17.82
CA HIS A 350 14.56 -20.40 17.91
C HIS A 350 15.61 -20.83 16.88
#